data_AF-A0A7S1KCD1-F1
#
_entry.id   AF-A0A7S1KCD1-F1
#
_cell.length_a   1.000
_cell.length_b   1.000
_cell.length_c   1.000
_cell.angle_alpha   90.00
_cell.angle_beta   90.00
_cell.angle_gamma   90.00
#
_symmetry.space_group_name_H-M   'P 1'
#
loop_
_entity.id
_entity.type
_entity.pdbx_description
1 polymer ?
#
loop_
_entity_poly.entity_id
_entity_poly.type
_entity_poly.pdbx_seq_one_letter_code
_entity_poly.pdbx_strand_id
1 'polypeptide(L)'
;MKIYLQAWLFFAASLRAVSVYFGFFDVAIFQKKLFDLQPDKVNDLYGRTFGIWTLVTCIVTSSCAYDLHNATLFGVTWLSFLCAFGHFTSELAVFKTLSIKGFLSPAVVSGVSLVWMGVYYLLYRDQFHSPPPPEDTSLRKTQ
;
A
#
# COMPACT_ATOMS: atom_id res chain seq x y z
N MET A 1 14.77 8.34 10.94
CA MET A 1 13.50 8.25 10.17
C MET A 1 13.42 7.03 9.28
N LYS A 2 14.42 6.75 8.42
CA LYS A 2 14.40 5.61 7.49
C LYS A 2 14.03 4.26 8.14
N ILE A 3 14.75 3.85 9.19
CA ILE A 3 14.52 2.56 9.88
C ILE A 3 13.08 2.42 10.42
N TYR A 4 12.52 3.51 10.96
CA TYR A 4 11.15 3.52 11.49
C TYR A 4 10.11 3.39 10.38
N LEU A 5 10.33 4.04 9.24
CA LEU A 5 9.47 3.90 8.08
C LEU A 5 9.54 2.48 7.50
N GLN A 6 10.73 1.86 7.42
CA GLN A 6 10.87 0.47 6.98
C GLN A 6 10.11 -0.48 7.91
N ALA A 7 10.31 -0.35 9.22
CA ALA A 7 9.60 -1.15 10.22
C ALA A 7 8.08 -0.97 10.11
N TRP A 8 7.61 0.27 9.90
CA TRP A 8 6.20 0.57 9.68
C TRP A 8 5.64 -0.10 8.42
N LEU A 9 6.38 -0.04 7.29
CA LEU A 9 5.96 -0.68 6.05
C LEU A 9 5.92 -2.20 6.16
N PHE A 10 6.86 -2.83 6.89
CA PHE A 10 6.80 -4.26 7.19
C PHE A 10 5.60 -4.62 8.06
N PHE A 11 5.28 -3.78 9.05
CA PHE A 11 4.08 -3.94 9.86
C PHE A 11 2.80 -3.85 9.00
N ALA A 12 2.70 -2.84 8.13
CA ALA A 12 1.60 -2.69 7.19
C ALA A 12 1.49 -3.87 6.22
N ALA A 13 2.62 -4.38 5.70
CA ALA A 13 2.66 -5.57 4.86
C ALA A 13 2.18 -6.82 5.61
N SER A 14 2.53 -6.96 6.88
CA SER A 14 2.07 -8.07 7.73
C SER A 14 0.55 -8.04 7.92
N LEU A 15 -0.03 -6.86 8.20
CA LEU A 15 -1.49 -6.68 8.27
C LEU A 15 -2.19 -7.04 6.96
N ARG A 16 -1.57 -6.70 5.82
CA ARG A 16 -2.07 -7.10 4.50
C ARG A 16 -1.99 -8.61 4.31
N ALA A 17 -0.91 -9.27 4.71
CA ALA A 17 -0.79 -10.73 4.64
C ALA A 17 -1.89 -11.44 5.45
N VAL A 18 -2.24 -10.93 6.63
CA VAL A 18 -3.38 -11.42 7.41
C VAL A 18 -4.70 -11.24 6.64
N SER A 19 -4.87 -10.11 5.96
CA SER A 19 -6.05 -9.86 5.13
C SER A 19 -6.13 -10.77 3.91
N VAL A 20 -4.99 -11.13 3.30
CA VAL A 20 -4.91 -12.14 2.23
C VAL A 20 -5.38 -13.49 2.76
N TYR A 21 -4.89 -13.92 3.92
CA TYR A 21 -5.30 -15.19 4.53
C TYR A 21 -6.83 -15.26 4.69
N PHE A 22 -7.44 -14.23 5.29
CA PHE A 22 -8.90 -14.18 5.44
C PHE A 22 -9.64 -14.09 4.10
N GLY A 23 -9.10 -13.41 3.09
CA GLY A 23 -9.70 -13.33 1.76
C GLY A 23 -9.72 -14.64 0.98
N PHE A 24 -8.81 -15.58 1.27
CA PHE A 24 -8.76 -16.90 0.62
C PHE A 24 -9.47 -17.99 1.41
N PHE A 25 -9.28 -18.02 2.74
CA PHE A 25 -9.71 -19.15 3.57
C PHE A 25 -10.99 -18.87 4.36
N ASP A 26 -11.26 -17.61 4.73
CA ASP A 26 -12.36 -17.25 5.65
C ASP A 26 -13.09 -15.97 5.19
N VAL A 27 -13.60 -16.00 3.95
CA VAL A 27 -14.29 -14.86 3.33
C VAL A 27 -15.46 -14.37 4.19
N ALA A 28 -16.20 -15.26 4.86
CA ALA A 28 -17.32 -14.91 5.74
C ALA A 28 -16.90 -14.05 6.96
N ILE A 29 -15.70 -14.28 7.51
CA ILE A 29 -15.17 -13.49 8.64
C ILE A 29 -14.67 -12.14 8.15
N PHE A 30 -14.03 -12.11 6.97
CA PHE A 30 -13.61 -10.90 6.28
C PHE A 30 -14.79 -9.97 5.99
N GLN A 31 -15.87 -10.51 5.44
CA GLN A 31 -17.11 -9.80 5.14
C GLN A 31 -17.73 -9.15 6.37
N LYS A 32 -17.95 -9.94 7.42
CA LYS A 32 -18.61 -9.44 8.65
C LYS A 32 -17.79 -8.37 9.38
N LYS A 33 -16.46 -8.37 9.23
CA LYS A 33 -15.59 -7.42 9.91
C LYS A 33 -15.35 -6.13 9.12
N LEU A 34 -15.34 -6.18 7.79
CA LEU A 34 -15.03 -5.03 6.94
C LEU A 34 -16.24 -4.43 6.23
N PHE A 35 -17.19 -5.26 5.81
CA PHE A 35 -18.40 -4.88 5.07
C PHE A 35 -19.65 -5.25 5.86
N ASP A 36 -19.73 -4.76 7.09
CA ASP A 36 -20.77 -5.11 8.07
C ASP A 36 -22.18 -4.64 7.69
N LEU A 37 -22.31 -3.61 6.85
CA LEU A 37 -23.61 -3.07 6.44
C LEU A 37 -24.25 -3.84 5.30
N GLN A 38 -23.47 -4.45 4.40
CA GLN A 38 -23.98 -5.23 3.25
C GLN A 38 -23.11 -6.47 2.99
N PRO A 39 -23.02 -7.41 3.93
CA PRO A 39 -22.18 -8.60 3.77
C PRO A 39 -22.60 -9.46 2.57
N ASP A 40 -23.89 -9.44 2.22
CA ASP A 40 -24.46 -10.25 1.14
C ASP A 40 -23.97 -9.87 -0.27
N LYS A 41 -23.43 -8.64 -0.44
CA LYS A 41 -22.88 -8.18 -1.73
C LYS A 41 -21.45 -8.65 -1.98
N VAL A 42 -20.76 -9.02 -0.92
CA VAL A 42 -19.43 -9.57 -1.02
C VAL A 42 -19.61 -11.07 -1.24
N ASN A 43 -19.24 -11.57 -2.41
CA ASN A 43 -19.28 -13.01 -2.69
C ASN A 43 -17.87 -13.61 -2.61
N ASP A 44 -17.77 -14.93 -2.68
CA ASP A 44 -16.48 -15.65 -2.62
C ASP A 44 -15.51 -15.20 -3.73
N LEU A 45 -16.05 -14.80 -4.90
CA LEU A 45 -15.25 -14.29 -6.00
C LEU A 45 -14.62 -12.93 -5.66
N TYR A 46 -15.39 -12.03 -5.03
CA TYR A 46 -14.88 -10.74 -4.54
C TYR A 46 -13.82 -10.95 -3.46
N GLY A 47 -14.04 -11.88 -2.52
CA GLY A 47 -13.08 -12.21 -1.47
C GLY A 47 -11.71 -12.63 -2.05
N ARG A 48 -11.70 -13.54 -3.03
CA ARG A 48 -10.48 -13.96 -3.72
C ARG A 48 -9.84 -12.85 -4.55
N THR A 49 -10.64 -12.00 -5.20
CA THR A 49 -10.15 -10.86 -5.99
C THR A 49 -9.50 -9.80 -5.10
N PHE A 50 -10.15 -9.48 -3.98
CA PHE A 50 -9.57 -8.60 -2.95
C PHE A 50 -8.32 -9.22 -2.34
N GLY A 51 -8.31 -10.53 -2.11
CA GLY A 51 -7.16 -11.29 -1.63
C GLY A 51 -5.95 -11.19 -2.56
N ILE A 52 -6.11 -11.46 -3.86
CA ILE A 52 -4.99 -11.38 -4.81
C ILE A 52 -4.50 -9.94 -5.01
N TRP A 53 -5.41 -8.97 -5.05
CA TRP A 53 -5.04 -7.55 -5.11
C TRP A 53 -4.23 -7.14 -3.87
N THR A 54 -4.68 -7.56 -2.68
CA THR A 54 -3.97 -7.29 -1.43
C THR A 54 -2.60 -7.97 -1.39
N LEU A 55 -2.48 -9.19 -1.94
CA LEU A 55 -1.19 -9.89 -2.05
C LEU A 55 -0.21 -9.12 -2.93
N VAL A 56 -0.66 -8.61 -4.08
CA VAL A 56 0.18 -7.77 -4.95
C VAL A 56 0.68 -6.52 -4.19
N THR A 57 -0.22 -5.82 -3.49
CA THR A 57 0.20 -4.64 -2.70
C THR A 57 1.13 -5.00 -1.53
N CYS A 58 0.97 -6.20 -0.93
CA CYS A 58 1.84 -6.71 0.12
C CYS A 58 3.27 -6.95 -0.40
N ILE A 59 3.41 -7.58 -1.57
CA ILE A 59 4.70 -7.81 -2.22
C ILE A 59 5.37 -6.47 -2.52
N VAL A 60 4.67 -5.55 -3.18
CA VAL A 60 5.20 -4.23 -3.54
C VAL A 60 5.66 -3.46 -2.30
N THR A 61 4.88 -3.47 -1.22
CA THR A 61 5.22 -2.75 0.01
C THR A 61 6.38 -3.39 0.75
N SER A 62 6.48 -4.72 0.74
CA SER A 62 7.64 -5.43 1.29
C SER A 62 8.90 -5.09 0.48
N SER A 63 8.82 -5.11 -0.85
CA SER A 63 9.92 -4.70 -1.74
C SER A 63 10.35 -3.25 -1.50
N CYS A 64 9.42 -2.32 -1.34
CA CYS A 64 9.72 -0.93 -1.00
C CYS A 64 10.30 -0.77 0.41
N ALA A 65 9.89 -1.62 1.37
CA ALA A 65 10.49 -1.61 2.71
C ALA A 65 11.95 -2.07 2.68
N TYR A 66 12.30 -3.03 1.81
CA TYR A 66 13.68 -3.44 1.57
C TYR A 66 14.50 -2.33 0.90
N ASP A 67 13.97 -1.72 -0.16
CA ASP A 67 14.64 -0.65 -0.90
C ASP A 67 13.78 0.62 -0.99
N LEU A 68 13.91 1.47 0.03
CA LEU A 68 13.27 2.79 0.10
C LEU A 68 13.86 3.83 -0.86
N HIS A 69 15.06 3.61 -1.40
CA HIS A 69 15.73 4.58 -2.27
C HIS A 69 15.28 4.46 -3.72
N ASN A 70 14.69 3.32 -4.10
CA ASN A 70 14.10 3.14 -5.40
C ASN A 70 12.85 4.01 -5.56
N ALA A 71 13.00 5.13 -6.29
CA ALA A 71 11.95 6.10 -6.55
C ALA A 71 10.68 5.45 -7.15
N THR A 72 10.86 4.44 -8.01
CA THR A 72 9.75 3.72 -8.64
C THR A 72 8.98 2.90 -7.62
N LEU A 73 9.66 2.06 -6.83
CA LEU A 73 9.00 1.25 -5.79
C LEU A 73 8.33 2.12 -4.73
N PHE A 74 8.98 3.23 -4.35
CA PHE A 74 8.43 4.20 -3.42
C PHE A 74 7.13 4.81 -3.97
N GLY A 75 7.15 5.30 -5.21
CA GLY A 75 5.99 5.90 -5.87
C GLY A 75 4.84 4.92 -6.03
N VAL A 76 5.10 3.69 -6.49
CA VAL A 76 4.06 2.65 -6.65
C VAL A 76 3.48 2.27 -5.29
N THR A 77 4.31 2.12 -4.26
CA THR A 77 3.85 1.83 -2.89
C THR A 77 2.98 2.95 -2.35
N TRP A 78 3.40 4.20 -2.52
CA TRP A 78 2.64 5.37 -2.08
C TRP A 78 1.28 5.46 -2.79
N LEU A 79 1.26 5.27 -4.11
CA LEU A 79 0.02 5.20 -4.89
C LEU A 79 -0.88 4.03 -4.47
N SER A 80 -0.31 2.88 -4.09
CA SER A 80 -1.11 1.75 -3.57
C SER A 80 -1.86 2.11 -2.29
N PHE A 81 -1.23 2.87 -1.39
CA PHE A 81 -1.91 3.38 -0.19
C PHE A 81 -2.97 4.43 -0.53
N LEU A 82 -2.73 5.25 -1.55
CA LEU A 82 -3.71 6.23 -2.03
C LEU A 82 -4.95 5.54 -2.61
N CYS A 83 -4.75 4.54 -3.46
CA CYS A 83 -5.84 3.72 -4.02
C CYS A 83 -6.60 2.98 -2.92
N ALA A 84 -5.91 2.41 -1.93
CA ALA A 84 -6.55 1.76 -0.79
C ALA A 84 -7.42 2.75 -0.01
N PHE A 85 -6.87 3.91 0.37
CA PHE A 85 -7.60 4.93 1.09
C PHE A 85 -8.81 5.45 0.30
N GLY A 86 -8.63 5.71 -1.00
CA GLY A 86 -9.69 6.13 -1.90
C GLY A 86 -10.80 5.09 -2.03
N HIS A 87 -10.45 3.81 -2.21
CA HIS A 87 -11.42 2.72 -2.27
C HIS A 87 -12.26 2.63 -0.98
N PHE A 88 -11.62 2.50 0.18
CA PHE A 88 -12.34 2.45 1.46
C PHE A 88 -13.17 3.71 1.75
N THR A 89 -12.69 4.88 1.33
CA THR A 89 -13.44 6.14 1.46
C THR A 89 -14.67 6.15 0.55
N SER A 90 -14.53 5.67 -0.69
CA SER A 90 -15.65 5.58 -1.63
C SER A 90 -16.72 4.59 -1.15
N GLU A 91 -16.31 3.48 -0.55
CA GLU A 91 -17.21 2.49 0.05
C GLU A 91 -17.95 3.06 1.28
N LEU A 92 -17.31 3.92 2.07
CA LEU A 92 -17.98 4.62 3.18
C LEU A 92 -18.95 5.71 2.68
N ALA A 93 -18.51 6.56 1.75
CA ALA A 93 -19.21 7.79 1.37
C ALA A 93 -20.30 7.56 0.31
N VAL A 94 -20.02 6.73 -0.70
CA VAL A 94 -20.88 6.52 -1.86
C VAL A 94 -21.69 5.24 -1.73
N PHE A 95 -21.00 4.10 -1.54
CA PHE A 95 -21.64 2.79 -1.59
C PHE A 95 -22.29 2.36 -0.26
N LYS A 96 -21.87 2.97 0.87
CA LYS A 96 -22.38 2.70 2.22
C LYS A 96 -22.40 1.21 2.57
N THR A 97 -21.40 0.47 2.09
CA THR A 97 -21.24 -0.98 2.29
C THR A 97 -20.50 -1.30 3.58
N LEU A 98 -19.81 -0.32 4.15
CA LEU A 98 -19.00 -0.45 5.36
C LEU A 98 -19.34 0.62 6.38
N SER A 99 -19.40 0.23 7.66
CA SER A 99 -19.56 1.17 8.76
C SER A 99 -18.25 1.90 9.05
N ILE A 100 -18.36 2.98 9.83
CA ILE A 100 -17.19 3.73 10.31
C ILE A 100 -16.21 2.81 11.06
N LYS A 101 -16.69 1.74 11.72
CA LYS A 101 -15.84 0.77 12.42
C LYS A 101 -15.01 -0.07 11.44
N GLY A 102 -15.62 -0.55 10.36
CA GLY A 102 -14.95 -1.30 9.29
C GLY A 102 -13.97 -0.43 8.49
N PHE A 103 -14.31 0.86 8.32
CA PHE A 103 -13.44 1.86 7.67
C PHE A 103 -12.20 2.20 8.49
N LEU A 104 -12.35 2.39 9.81
CA LEU A 104 -11.34 3.04 10.63
C LEU A 104 -10.00 2.30 10.64
N SER A 105 -10.02 0.98 10.71
CA SER A 105 -8.80 0.14 10.71
C SER A 105 -7.95 0.33 9.44
N PRO A 106 -8.47 0.08 8.22
CA PRO A 106 -7.71 0.30 7.00
C PRO A 106 -7.43 1.79 6.73
N ALA A 107 -8.32 2.70 7.13
CA ALA A 107 -8.13 4.14 6.95
C ALA A 107 -6.97 4.69 7.79
N VAL A 108 -6.82 4.26 9.04
CA VAL A 108 -5.69 4.68 9.90
C VAL A 108 -4.39 4.15 9.33
N VAL A 109 -4.33 2.86 8.96
CA VAL A 109 -3.10 2.27 8.42
C VAL A 109 -2.69 2.93 7.11
N SER A 110 -3.63 3.12 6.17
CA SER A 110 -3.34 3.76 4.88
C SER A 110 -3.08 5.27 5.02
N GLY A 111 -3.83 5.97 5.86
CA GLY A 111 -3.65 7.40 6.12
C GLY A 111 -2.31 7.72 6.78
N VAL A 112 -1.94 6.99 7.84
CA VAL A 112 -0.62 7.16 8.47
C VAL A 112 0.49 6.86 7.47
N SER A 113 0.36 5.81 6.65
CA SER A 113 1.35 5.46 5.63
C SER A 113 1.49 6.55 4.56
N LEU A 114 0.37 7.11 4.08
CA LEU A 114 0.35 8.19 3.09
C LEU A 114 1.07 9.43 3.60
N VAL A 115 0.74 9.87 4.81
CA VAL A 115 1.34 11.06 5.43
C VAL A 115 2.82 10.83 5.70
N TRP A 116 3.19 9.68 6.29
CA TRP A 116 4.59 9.41 6.64
C TRP A 116 5.47 9.28 5.40
N MET A 117 5.03 8.54 4.39
CA MET A 117 5.76 8.46 3.12
C MET A 117 5.81 9.82 2.42
N GLY A 118 4.73 10.61 2.45
CA GLY A 118 4.73 11.97 1.89
C GLY A 118 5.75 12.89 2.57
N VAL A 119 5.77 12.90 3.91
CA VAL A 119 6.76 13.66 4.70
C VAL A 119 8.17 13.17 4.41
N TYR A 120 8.39 11.85 4.34
CA TYR A 120 9.69 11.28 3.98
C TYR A 120 10.14 11.74 2.59
N TYR A 121 9.25 11.71 1.59
CA TYR A 121 9.55 12.21 0.24
C TYR A 121 9.95 13.68 0.24
N LEU A 122 9.25 14.53 1.01
CA LEU A 122 9.58 15.95 1.11
C LEU A 122 10.94 16.20 1.77
N LEU A 123 11.28 15.44 2.81
CA LEU A 123 12.54 15.58 3.54
C LEU A 123 13.75 15.00 2.79
N TYR A 124 13.55 13.99 1.95
CA TYR A 124 14.62 13.27 1.23
C TYR A 124 14.54 13.45 -0.28
N ARG A 125 13.84 14.49 -0.75
CA ARG A 125 13.55 14.76 -2.17
C ARG A 125 14.81 14.73 -3.04
N ASP A 126 15.90 15.32 -2.57
CA ASP A 126 17.15 15.43 -3.32
C ASP A 126 17.81 14.06 -3.58
N GLN A 127 17.57 13.06 -2.73
CA GLN A 127 18.11 11.71 -2.92
C GLN A 127 17.39 10.97 -4.05
N PHE A 128 16.09 11.22 -4.23
CA PHE A 128 15.27 10.61 -5.29
C PHE A 128 15.53 11.22 -6.69
N HIS A 129 16.02 12.45 -6.74
CA HIS A 129 16.31 13.18 -7.98
C HIS A 129 17.81 13.25 -8.32
N SER A 130 18.63 12.37 -7.74
CA SER A 130 20.07 12.34 -8.04
C SER A 130 20.28 12.27 -9.56
N PRO A 131 20.96 13.27 -10.16
CA PRO A 131 21.21 13.25 -11.60
C PRO A 131 22.03 11.99 -11.94
N PRO A 132 21.83 11.39 -13.13
CA PRO A 132 22.67 10.28 -13.55
C PRO A 132 24.15 10.70 -13.44
N PRO A 133 25.05 9.80 -13.02
CA PRO A 133 26.47 10.12 -12.96
C PRO A 133 26.91 10.68 -14.32
N PRO A 134 27.78 11.70 -14.33
CA PRO A 134 28.24 12.30 -15.57
C PRO A 134 28.77 11.20 -16.49
N GLU A 135 28.20 11.11 -17.69
CA GLU A 135 28.59 10.14 -18.71
C GLU A 135 30.09 10.25 -18.92
N ASP A 136 30.83 9.17 -18.65
CA ASP A 136 32.28 9.15 -18.76
C ASP A 136 32.69 9.33 -20.22
N THR A 137 32.84 10.59 -20.60
CA THR A 137 33.13 11.02 -21.96
C THR A 137 34.57 10.67 -22.35
N SER A 138 35.38 10.14 -21.42
CA SER A 138 36.74 9.68 -21.70
C SER A 138 36.77 8.44 -22.61
N LEU A 139 35.77 7.57 -22.50
CA LEU A 139 35.63 6.36 -23.34
C LEU A 139 35.16 6.68 -24.77
N ARG A 140 34.61 7.89 -25.00
CA ARG A 140 34.12 8.33 -26.31
C ARG A 140 35.20 9.04 -27.15
N LYS A 141 36.36 9.36 -26.55
CA LYS A 141 37.48 10.05 -27.23
C LYS A 141 38.56 9.10 -27.76
N THR A 142 38.39 7.79 -27.57
CA THR A 142 39.36 6.75 -27.97
C THR A 142 38.87 5.80 -29.07
N GLN A 143 37.69 6.06 -29.64
CA GLN A 143 37.24 5.50 -30.92
C GLN A 143 37.21 6.59 -31.99
#